data_AF-A0A7V1FB41-F1
#
_entry.id   AF-A0A7V1FB41-F1
#
_cell.length_a   1.000
_cell.length_b   1.000
_cell.length_c   1.000
_cell.angle_alpha   90.00
_cell.angle_beta   90.00
_cell.angle_gamma   90.00
#
_symmetry.space_group_name_H-M   'P 1'
#
loop_
_entity.id
_entity.type
_entity.pdbx_description
1 polymer ?
#
loop_
_entity_poly.entity_id
_entity_poly.type
_entity_poly.pdbx_seq_one_letter_code
_entity_poly.pdbx_strand_id
1 'polypeptide(L)'
;RKAIEKALSGAIKAYGETRQITMVNLFFGGKLPKFLGFDYGPFPLKGNRATIIQGAIYKNDGLSTTFHPSYRMIADFATDVLETNIAGGPSDRRFSKWYTSDVENWRHGSYKKLQIK
;
A
#
# COMPACT_ATOMS: atom_id res chain seq x y z
N ARG A 1 14.85 26.49 20.17
CA ARG A 1 16.11 26.56 19.39
C ARG A 1 16.76 25.18 19.21
N LYS A 2 17.14 24.46 20.28
CA LYS A 2 17.74 23.10 20.23
C LYS A 2 16.99 22.07 19.36
N ALA A 3 15.65 22.05 19.37
CA ALA A 3 14.86 21.12 18.56
C ALA A 3 15.00 21.37 17.05
N ILE A 4 15.09 22.65 16.65
CA ILE A 4 15.29 23.05 15.25
C ILE A 4 16.71 22.69 14.82
N GLU A 5 17.71 23.00 15.65
CA GLU A 5 19.11 22.65 15.39
C GLU A 5 19.29 21.14 15.23
N LYS A 6 18.64 20.32 16.07
CA LYS A 6 18.63 18.86 15.97
C LYS A 6 17.90 18.36 14.70
N ALA A 7 16.81 19.01 14.30
CA ALA A 7 16.09 18.65 13.08
C ALA A 7 16.91 18.97 11.82
N LEU A 8 17.67 20.07 11.84
CA LEU A 8 18.51 20.53 10.73
C LEU A 8 19.89 19.84 10.69
N SER A 9 20.35 19.21 11.78
CA SER A 9 21.65 18.54 11.81
C SER A 9 21.66 17.17 11.11
N GLY A 10 20.49 16.61 10.79
CA GLY A 10 20.37 15.33 10.10
C GLY A 10 20.33 15.47 8.59
N ALA A 11 20.74 14.42 7.87
CA ALA A 11 20.52 14.34 6.42
C ALA A 11 19.02 14.36 6.12
N ILE A 12 18.59 15.28 5.24
CA ILE A 12 17.22 15.37 4.77
C ILE A 12 16.93 14.14 3.91
N LYS A 13 15.92 13.36 4.28
CA LYS A 13 15.48 12.16 3.53
C LYS A 13 14.20 12.46 2.77
N ALA A 14 14.04 11.90 1.58
CA ALA A 14 12.75 11.98 0.89
C ALA A 14 11.67 11.28 1.72
N TYR A 15 10.43 11.80 1.68
CA TYR A 15 9.31 11.27 2.46
C TYR A 15 9.14 9.76 2.29
N GLY A 16 9.25 9.28 1.05
CA GLY A 16 9.12 7.85 0.71
C GLY A 16 10.18 6.97 1.37
N GLU A 17 11.41 7.44 1.57
CA GLU A 17 12.50 6.65 2.17
C GLU A 17 12.20 6.26 3.62
N THR A 18 11.48 7.11 4.35
CA THR A 18 11.15 6.88 5.76
C THR A 18 9.85 6.07 5.95
N ARG A 19 9.09 5.85 4.87
CA ARG A 19 7.75 5.27 4.89
C ARG A 19 7.61 4.05 4.02
N GLN A 20 8.65 3.22 4.03
CA GLN A 20 8.65 1.92 3.38
C GLN A 20 7.75 0.93 4.15
N ILE A 21 6.91 0.22 3.42
CA ILE A 21 6.10 -0.88 3.95
C ILE A 21 6.33 -2.14 3.11
N THR A 22 6.08 -3.29 3.73
CA THR A 22 5.96 -4.58 3.05
C THR A 22 4.56 -5.10 3.35
N MET A 23 3.83 -5.52 2.34
CA MET A 23 2.58 -6.26 2.51
C MET A 23 2.96 -7.69 2.91
N VAL A 24 2.77 -8.02 4.19
CA VAL A 24 3.19 -9.30 4.77
C VAL A 24 2.01 -10.28 4.75
N ASN A 25 2.24 -11.51 4.30
CA ASN A 25 1.25 -12.57 4.40
C ASN A 25 1.00 -12.92 5.88
N LEU A 26 -0.27 -12.85 6.30
CA LEU A 26 -0.66 -12.99 7.70
C LEU A 26 -0.28 -14.35 8.30
N PHE A 27 -0.37 -15.44 7.54
CA PHE A 27 -0.10 -16.79 8.05
C PHE A 27 1.39 -17.02 8.32
N PHE A 28 2.25 -16.48 7.46
CA PHE A 28 3.69 -16.71 7.55
C PHE A 28 4.45 -15.58 8.24
N GLY A 29 3.83 -14.42 8.44
CA GLY A 29 4.40 -13.29 9.17
C GLY A 29 5.76 -12.84 8.62
N GLY A 30 5.98 -12.97 7.31
CA GLY A 30 7.23 -12.58 6.65
C GLY A 30 8.42 -13.50 6.91
N LYS A 31 8.18 -14.70 7.46
CA LYS A 31 9.24 -15.68 7.80
C LYS A 31 9.68 -16.54 6.63
N LEU A 32 8.96 -16.51 5.50
CA LEU A 32 9.28 -17.29 4.32
C LEU A 32 10.28 -16.56 3.40
N PRO A 33 11.09 -17.30 2.61
CA PRO A 33 11.96 -16.70 1.62
C PRO A 33 11.19 -15.86 0.58
N LYS A 34 11.73 -14.68 0.24
CA LYS A 34 11.08 -13.73 -0.68
C LYS A 34 10.75 -14.31 -2.05
N PHE A 35 11.54 -15.26 -2.55
CA PHE A 35 11.31 -15.88 -3.87
C PHE A 35 10.00 -16.67 -3.95
N LEU A 36 9.40 -17.06 -2.82
CA LEU A 36 8.08 -17.68 -2.78
C LEU A 36 6.96 -16.65 -3.06
N GLY A 37 7.24 -15.36 -2.89
CA GLY A 37 6.38 -14.22 -3.24
C GLY A 37 5.10 -14.10 -2.42
N PHE A 38 5.08 -14.64 -1.20
CA PHE A 38 3.98 -14.43 -0.23
C PHE A 38 3.82 -12.97 0.17
N ASP A 39 4.94 -12.26 0.28
CA ASP A 39 5.00 -10.86 0.66
C ASP A 39 5.26 -9.98 -0.57
N TYR A 40 4.78 -8.73 -0.53
CA TYR A 40 4.99 -7.75 -1.59
C TYR A 40 5.65 -6.47 -1.06
N GLY A 41 6.73 -6.05 -1.71
CA GLY A 41 7.51 -4.86 -1.35
C GLY A 41 8.97 -5.16 -1.01
N PRO A 42 9.68 -4.22 -0.37
CA PRO A 42 9.17 -2.96 0.20
C PRO A 42 8.83 -1.90 -0.87
N PHE A 43 7.92 -0.98 -0.54
CA PHE A 43 7.64 0.22 -1.35
C PHE A 43 7.20 1.41 -0.46
N PRO A 44 7.34 2.67 -0.93
CA PRO A 44 6.90 3.84 -0.18
C PRO A 44 5.38 3.95 -0.12
N LEU A 45 4.81 4.08 1.08
CA LEU A 45 3.39 4.37 1.28
C LEU A 45 3.13 5.89 1.21
N LYS A 46 2.20 6.29 0.34
CA LYS A 46 1.79 7.69 0.17
C LYS A 46 0.89 8.13 1.32
N GLY A 47 0.98 9.42 1.69
CA GLY A 47 0.08 10.03 2.67
C GLY A 47 0.40 9.70 4.13
N ASN A 48 -0.42 10.24 5.03
CA ASN A 48 -0.40 10.03 6.47
C ASN A 48 -1.85 10.01 7.02
N ARG A 49 -2.02 9.95 8.34
CA ARG A 49 -3.36 9.89 8.97
C ARG A 49 -4.28 11.09 8.71
N ALA A 50 -3.72 12.21 8.28
CA ALA A 50 -4.42 13.48 8.07
C ALA A 50 -4.51 13.89 6.58
N THR A 51 -4.12 13.02 5.65
CA THR A 51 -4.27 13.27 4.21
C THR A 51 -5.42 12.46 3.63
N ILE A 52 -5.98 12.90 2.49
CA ILE A 52 -7.04 12.19 1.76
C ILE A 52 -6.65 10.74 1.51
N ILE A 53 -5.43 10.52 1.02
CA ILE A 53 -4.81 9.20 1.01
C ILE A 53 -4.38 8.91 2.46
N GLN A 54 -5.26 8.32 3.25
CA GLN A 54 -4.95 7.94 4.62
C GLN A 54 -3.85 6.88 4.58
N GLY A 55 -2.63 7.22 4.97
CA GLY A 55 -1.43 6.36 4.85
C GLY A 55 -0.69 6.22 6.16
N ALA A 56 -1.40 5.88 7.24
CA ALA A 56 -0.83 5.81 8.58
C ALA A 56 0.02 4.55 8.74
N ILE A 57 1.20 4.69 9.33
CA ILE A 57 2.12 3.59 9.65
C ILE A 57 2.37 3.64 11.15
N TYR A 58 2.04 2.57 11.85
CA TYR A 58 2.29 2.37 13.27
C TYR A 58 3.26 1.21 13.43
N LYS A 59 4.35 1.42 14.16
CA LYS A 59 5.35 0.39 14.44
C LYS A 59 5.41 0.19 15.94
N ASN A 60 5.14 -1.03 16.40
CA ASN A 60 5.26 -1.42 17.81
C ASN A 60 5.82 -2.84 17.89
N ASP A 61 6.84 -3.05 18.74
CA ASP A 61 7.45 -4.37 19.01
C ASP A 61 7.73 -5.24 17.76
N GLY A 62 8.25 -4.62 16.70
CA GLY A 62 8.56 -5.29 15.43
C GLY A 62 7.36 -5.54 14.51
N LEU A 63 6.13 -5.29 14.98
CA LEU A 63 4.92 -5.31 14.16
C LEU A 63 4.70 -3.94 13.51
N SER A 64 4.40 -3.95 12.21
CA SER A 64 4.05 -2.76 11.45
C SER A 64 2.60 -2.86 11.01
N THR A 65 1.72 -2.07 11.62
CA THR A 65 0.32 -1.95 11.21
C THR A 65 0.17 -0.71 10.34
N THR A 66 -0.53 -0.87 9.21
CA THR A 66 -0.79 0.23 8.29
C THR A 66 -2.29 0.39 8.08
N PHE A 67 -2.73 1.64 7.93
CA PHE A 67 -4.09 1.97 7.54
C PHE A 67 -4.01 2.73 6.22
N HIS A 68 -4.57 2.12 5.18
CA HIS A 68 -4.63 2.63 3.82
C HIS A 68 -5.91 2.17 3.12
N PRO A 69 -6.47 2.92 2.15
CA PRO A 69 -7.62 2.44 1.37
C PRO A 69 -7.33 1.06 0.78
N SER A 70 -8.06 0.03 1.22
CA SER A 70 -7.91 -1.33 0.69
C SER A 70 -8.47 -1.44 -0.72
N TYR A 71 -9.49 -0.64 -1.03
CA TYR A 71 -10.18 -0.58 -2.31
C TYR A 71 -10.51 0.87 -2.64
N ARG A 72 -10.41 1.24 -3.93
CA ARG A 72 -10.88 2.52 -4.44
C ARG A 72 -11.80 2.27 -5.63
N MET A 73 -12.84 3.09 -5.74
CA MET A 73 -13.84 3.01 -6.78
C MET A 73 -14.31 4.40 -7.19
N ILE A 74 -14.51 4.59 -8.48
CA ILE A 74 -15.21 5.73 -9.07
C ILE A 74 -16.39 5.15 -9.85
N ALA A 75 -17.57 5.72 -9.62
CA ALA A 75 -18.81 5.32 -10.28
C ALA A 75 -19.43 6.55 -10.94
N ASP A 76 -19.54 6.52 -12.26
CA ASP A 76 -20.34 7.46 -13.02
C ASP A 76 -21.70 6.83 -13.32
N PHE A 77 -22.76 7.40 -12.74
CA PHE A 77 -24.12 6.87 -12.79
C PHE A 77 -24.76 7.01 -14.18
N ALA A 78 -24.11 7.72 -15.11
CA ALA A 78 -24.52 7.75 -16.52
C ALA A 78 -23.97 6.57 -17.34
N THR A 79 -23.12 5.71 -16.75
CA THR A 79 -22.45 4.60 -17.45
C THR A 79 -22.53 3.31 -16.65
N ASP A 80 -22.41 2.18 -17.34
CA ASP A 80 -22.31 0.86 -16.72
C ASP A 80 -20.85 0.44 -16.43
N VAL A 81 -19.97 1.41 -16.13
CA VAL A 81 -18.54 1.16 -15.90
C VAL A 81 -18.10 1.68 -14.54
N LEU A 82 -17.39 0.84 -13.79
CA LEU A 82 -16.69 1.22 -12.57
C LEU A 82 -15.18 1.32 -12.83
N GLU A 83 -14.56 2.37 -12.31
CA GLU A 83 -13.09 2.46 -12.27
C GLU A 83 -12.60 2.06 -10.88
N THR A 84 -11.75 1.03 -10.80
CA THR A 84 -11.40 0.40 -9.52
C THR A 84 -9.92 0.10 -9.36
N ASN A 85 -9.45 0.04 -8.12
CA ASN A 85 -8.19 -0.65 -7.78
C ASN A 85 -8.27 -1.24 -6.36
N ILE A 86 -7.49 -2.30 -6.11
CA ILE A 86 -7.40 -2.98 -4.80
C ILE A 86 -5.95 -3.18 -4.36
N ALA A 87 -5.71 -3.11 -3.05
CA ALA A 87 -4.43 -3.41 -2.41
C ALA A 87 -4.13 -4.93 -2.44
N GLY A 88 -3.79 -5.46 -3.61
CA GLY A 88 -3.56 -6.89 -3.83
C GLY A 88 -4.02 -7.31 -5.22
N GLY A 89 -4.95 -8.26 -5.26
CA GLY A 89 -5.70 -8.61 -6.45
C GLY A 89 -6.91 -9.46 -6.07
N PRO A 90 -7.73 -9.91 -7.04
CA PRO A 90 -9.00 -10.56 -6.75
C PRO A 90 -8.88 -12.01 -6.25
N SER A 91 -7.70 -12.47 -5.84
CA SER A 91 -7.45 -13.85 -5.43
C SER A 91 -6.55 -13.92 -4.21
N ASP A 92 -6.97 -14.62 -3.17
CA ASP A 92 -6.11 -14.88 -1.99
C ASP A 92 -5.16 -16.08 -2.18
N ARG A 93 -5.29 -16.81 -3.30
CA ARG A 93 -4.37 -17.92 -3.62
C ARG A 93 -3.03 -17.37 -4.06
N ARG A 94 -1.98 -17.61 -3.27
CA ARG A 94 -0.61 -17.15 -3.57
C ARG A 94 -0.16 -17.47 -5.00
N PHE A 95 -0.35 -18.71 -5.45
CA PHE A 95 0.10 -19.14 -6.78
C PHE A 95 -0.79 -18.70 -7.94
N SER A 96 -1.88 -17.97 -7.65
CA SER A 96 -2.66 -17.31 -8.69
C SER A 96 -1.93 -16.10 -9.23
N LYS A 97 -1.95 -15.92 -10.55
CA LYS A 97 -1.49 -14.67 -11.21
C LYS A 97 -2.24 -13.42 -10.71
N TRP A 98 -3.39 -13.61 -10.07
CA TRP A 98 -4.26 -12.55 -9.56
C TRP A 98 -4.00 -12.20 -8.08
N TYR A 99 -2.99 -12.78 -7.42
CA TYR A 99 -2.71 -12.53 -6.00
C TYR A 99 -2.28 -11.08 -5.71
N THR A 100 -1.39 -10.55 -6.55
CA THR A 100 -0.84 -9.18 -6.43
C THR A 100 -1.04 -8.36 -7.70
N SER A 101 -1.96 -8.78 -8.58
CA SER A 101 -2.09 -8.25 -9.94
C SER A 101 -2.47 -6.77 -10.01
N ASP A 102 -3.02 -6.20 -8.95
CA ASP A 102 -3.53 -4.83 -8.91
C ASP A 102 -2.73 -3.91 -7.96
N VAL A 103 -1.69 -4.44 -7.30
CA VAL A 103 -0.89 -3.67 -6.32
C VAL A 103 -0.25 -2.45 -6.96
N GLU A 104 0.24 -2.56 -8.20
CA GLU A 104 0.85 -1.43 -8.90
C GLU A 104 -0.16 -0.36 -9.29
N ASN A 105 -1.35 -0.75 -9.77
CA ASN A 105 -2.45 0.19 -10.02
C ASN A 105 -2.84 0.91 -8.72
N TRP A 106 -3.00 0.16 -7.64
CA TRP A 106 -3.32 0.70 -6.33
C TRP A 106 -2.24 1.64 -5.78
N ARG A 107 -0.95 1.33 -5.97
CA ARG A 107 0.16 2.20 -5.55
C ARG A 107 0.19 3.53 -6.31
N HIS A 108 -0.09 3.48 -7.61
CA HIS A 108 -0.02 4.66 -8.47
C HIS A 108 -1.33 5.44 -8.52
N GLY A 109 -2.42 4.87 -8.01
CA GLY A 109 -3.75 5.46 -8.13
C GLY A 109 -4.30 5.33 -9.55
N SER A 110 -3.84 4.33 -10.31
CA SER A 110 -4.39 3.97 -11.61
C SER A 110 -5.60 3.07 -11.39
N TYR A 111 -6.65 3.25 -12.18
CA TYR A 111 -7.90 2.51 -12.03
C TYR A 111 -8.16 1.66 -13.27
N LYS A 112 -8.49 0.39 -13.06
CA LYS A 112 -8.96 -0.50 -14.12
C LYS A 112 -10.46 -0.33 -14.30
N LYS A 113 -10.94 -0.50 -15.53
CA LYS A 113 -12.37 -0.43 -15.85
C LYS A 113 -13.03 -1.81 -15.66
N LEU A 114 -14.16 -1.84 -14.98
CA LEU A 114 -15.01 -3.00 -14.78
C LEU A 114 -16.39 -2.70 -15.36
N GLN A 115 -16.87 -3.55 -16.27
CA GLN A 115 -18.22 -3.47 -16.81
C GLN A 115 -19.21 -4.05 -15.80
N ILE A 116 -20.20 -3.25 -15.40
CA ILE A 116 -21.37 -3.72 -14.67
C ILE A 116 -22.26 -4.46 -15.67
N LYS A 117 -22.71 -5.66 -15.28
CA LYS A 117 -23.67 -6.48 -16.04
C LYS A 117 -25.09 -6.21 -15.55
#